data_AF-L8PJD3-F1
#
_entry.id   AF-L8PJD3-F1
#
_cell.length_a   1.000
_cell.length_b   1.000
_cell.length_c   1.000
_cell.angle_alpha   90.00
_cell.angle_beta   90.00
_cell.angle_gamma   90.00
#
_symmetry.space_group_name_H-M   'P 1'
#
loop_
_entity.id
_entity.type
_entity.pdbx_description
1 polymer ?
#
loop_
_entity_poly.entity_id
_entity_poly.type
_entity_poly.pdbx_seq_one_letter_code
_entity_poly.pdbx_strand_id
1 'polypeptide(L)'
;MGLYIEARIRADLEDLWARTQDPAQHQRWDLRFTEIDHLPRAEGEPQRFRYATRVLPFLTVAGTGVSAGEKERPDGTRTSALRFASPHPLSLLAEGSGYWRYIPDGDGVRFLTGYDYRPRWGRFGAVADRWLFRPLMGWATAWSFDRLRLWLERGITPERALRNWLAELAVRALVLALGCAGLGLESAVHLFGALAPAVAYLLPLLCAVAVAAALFAAPLPTTPASRRCLRRPPTRVHAPRVLRALENLR
;
A
#
# COMPACT_ATOMS: atom_id res chain seq x y z
N MET A 1 -3.52 10.80 14.62
CA MET A 1 -3.14 11.63 13.45
C MET A 1 -3.45 10.79 12.24
N GLY A 2 -4.58 11.06 11.58
CA GLY A 2 -5.10 10.22 10.52
C GLY A 2 -4.13 10.04 9.36
N LEU A 3 -4.22 8.90 8.71
CA LEU A 3 -3.53 8.60 7.47
C LEU A 3 -4.35 9.15 6.30
N TYR A 4 -3.67 9.79 5.36
CA TYR A 4 -4.23 10.26 4.10
C TYR A 4 -3.42 9.70 2.94
N ILE A 5 -4.10 9.10 1.97
CA ILE A 5 -3.49 8.60 0.74
C ILE A 5 -4.39 8.96 -0.42
N GLU A 6 -3.82 9.49 -1.49
CA GLU A 6 -4.53 9.81 -2.74
C GLU A 6 -3.72 9.30 -3.94
N ALA A 7 -4.42 8.71 -4.90
CA ALA A 7 -3.90 8.33 -6.22
C ALA A 7 -4.85 8.86 -7.30
N ARG A 8 -4.27 9.45 -8.36
CA ARG A 8 -5.00 9.69 -9.60
C ARG A 8 -4.92 8.43 -10.45
N ILE A 9 -6.06 7.93 -10.89
CA ILE A 9 -6.19 6.70 -11.67
C ILE A 9 -6.93 7.05 -12.95
N ARG A 10 -6.30 6.87 -14.11
CA ARG A 10 -6.93 7.05 -15.42
C ARG A 10 -7.76 5.81 -15.78
N ALA A 11 -8.98 5.77 -15.26
CA ALA A 11 -9.95 4.70 -15.49
C ALA A 11 -11.36 5.22 -15.23
N ASP A 12 -12.36 4.48 -15.72
CA ASP A 12 -13.75 4.75 -15.42
C ASP A 12 -14.06 4.57 -13.94
N LEU A 13 -14.93 5.44 -13.43
CA LEU A 13 -15.33 5.42 -12.02
C LEU A 13 -16.06 4.12 -11.67
N GLU A 14 -16.90 3.61 -12.57
CA GLU A 14 -17.59 2.33 -12.45
C GLU A 14 -16.61 1.16 -12.25
N ASP A 15 -15.58 1.07 -13.08
CA ASP A 15 -14.56 0.02 -13.00
C ASP A 15 -13.78 0.10 -11.70
N LEU A 16 -13.34 1.30 -11.32
CA LEU A 16 -12.66 1.53 -10.06
C LEU A 16 -13.57 1.17 -8.87
N TRP A 17 -14.85 1.54 -8.93
CA TRP A 17 -15.84 1.22 -7.91
C TRP A 17 -16.04 -0.28 -7.77
N ALA A 18 -16.23 -1.00 -8.87
CA ALA A 18 -16.38 -2.46 -8.86
C ALA A 18 -15.15 -3.17 -8.26
N ARG A 19 -13.94 -2.77 -8.66
CA ARG A 19 -12.68 -3.36 -8.17
C ARG A 19 -12.38 -3.09 -6.70
N THR A 20 -13.03 -2.08 -6.12
CA THR A 20 -12.84 -1.66 -4.73
C THR A 20 -13.95 -2.16 -3.82
N GLN A 21 -15.20 -2.27 -4.30
CA GLN A 21 -16.31 -2.75 -3.49
C GLN A 21 -16.50 -4.28 -3.53
N ASP A 22 -16.10 -4.98 -4.60
CA ASP A 22 -16.13 -6.45 -4.65
C ASP A 22 -14.98 -7.05 -3.82
N PRO A 23 -15.27 -7.78 -2.72
CA PRO A 23 -14.26 -8.41 -1.87
C PRO A 23 -13.27 -9.30 -2.64
N ALA A 24 -13.77 -10.06 -3.62
CA ALA A 24 -12.97 -10.99 -4.40
C ALA A 24 -11.96 -10.25 -5.29
N GLN A 25 -12.26 -9.01 -5.71
CA GLN A 25 -11.29 -8.16 -6.40
C GLN A 25 -10.41 -7.40 -5.41
N HIS A 26 -10.97 -6.90 -4.31
CA HIS A 26 -10.28 -6.08 -3.32
C HIS A 26 -9.08 -6.83 -2.71
N GLN A 27 -9.30 -8.06 -2.25
CA GLN A 27 -8.24 -8.89 -1.65
C GLN A 27 -7.05 -9.15 -2.59
N ARG A 28 -7.24 -9.02 -3.92
CA ARG A 28 -6.17 -9.29 -4.90
C ARG A 28 -5.12 -8.20 -4.91
N TRP A 29 -5.50 -6.94 -4.71
CA TRP A 29 -4.60 -5.78 -4.86
C TRP A 29 -4.17 -5.17 -3.52
N ASP A 30 -4.97 -5.29 -2.46
CA ASP A 30 -4.68 -4.66 -1.16
C ASP A 30 -3.72 -5.52 -0.32
N LEU A 31 -2.59 -4.93 0.09
CA LEU A 31 -1.63 -5.59 0.99
C LEU A 31 -2.14 -5.72 2.42
N ARG A 32 -3.12 -4.90 2.80
CA ARG A 32 -3.59 -4.79 4.19
C ARG A 32 -4.66 -5.83 4.52
N PHE A 33 -5.38 -6.31 3.53
CA PHE A 33 -6.48 -7.26 3.68
C PHE A 33 -6.24 -8.43 2.74
N THR A 34 -5.86 -9.58 3.31
CA THR A 34 -5.60 -10.79 2.52
C THR A 34 -6.86 -11.60 2.27
N GLU A 35 -7.84 -11.50 3.18
CA GLU A 35 -9.12 -12.21 3.12
C GLU A 35 -10.21 -11.25 3.60
N ILE A 36 -11.33 -11.19 2.87
CA ILE A 36 -12.49 -10.36 3.20
C ILE A 36 -13.76 -11.19 2.95
N ASP A 37 -14.50 -11.47 4.02
CA ASP A 37 -15.74 -12.25 3.96
C ASP A 37 -16.91 -11.37 4.37
N HIS A 38 -17.85 -11.15 3.44
CA HIS A 38 -19.10 -10.48 3.75
C HIS A 38 -19.99 -11.39 4.59
N LEU A 39 -20.52 -10.85 5.69
CA LEU A 39 -21.52 -11.53 6.49
C LEU A 39 -22.92 -11.30 5.88
N PRO A 40 -23.86 -12.24 6.06
CA PRO A 40 -25.25 -12.03 5.68
C PRO A 40 -25.79 -10.73 6.28
N ARG A 41 -26.55 -9.97 5.48
CA ARG A 41 -27.22 -8.74 5.92
C ARG A 41 -28.67 -8.72 5.47
N ALA A 42 -29.53 -8.06 6.24
CA ALA A 42 -30.86 -7.70 5.77
C ALA A 42 -30.80 -6.45 4.88
N GLU A 43 -31.83 -6.24 4.06
CA GLU A 43 -31.94 -5.06 3.20
C GLU A 43 -32.00 -3.78 4.05
N GLY A 44 -31.19 -2.78 3.70
CA GLY A 44 -31.06 -1.53 4.47
C GLY A 44 -30.10 -1.57 5.66
N GLU A 45 -29.57 -2.74 6.05
CA GLU A 45 -28.56 -2.83 7.10
C GLU A 45 -27.13 -2.54 6.59
N PRO A 46 -26.25 -1.97 7.44
CA PRO A 46 -24.83 -1.87 7.16
C PRO A 46 -24.19 -3.22 6.81
N GLN A 47 -23.39 -3.27 5.76
CA GLN A 47 -22.68 -4.49 5.36
C GLN A 47 -21.58 -4.80 6.38
N ARG A 48 -21.76 -5.87 7.15
CA ARG A 48 -20.73 -6.39 8.06
C ARG A 48 -19.78 -7.31 7.30
N PHE A 49 -18.51 -7.27 7.63
CA PHE A 49 -17.50 -8.16 7.04
C PHE A 49 -16.50 -8.64 8.08
N ARG A 50 -15.93 -9.81 7.85
CA ARG A 50 -14.72 -10.27 8.52
C ARG A 50 -13.55 -10.01 7.60
N TYR A 51 -12.43 -9.61 8.17
CA TYR A 51 -11.19 -9.51 7.42
C TYR A 51 -10.08 -10.24 8.14
N ALA A 52 -9.13 -10.76 7.38
CA ALA A 52 -7.89 -11.30 7.89
C ALA A 52 -6.72 -10.64 7.16
N THR A 53 -5.68 -10.36 7.92
CA THR A 53 -4.40 -9.89 7.41
C THR A 53 -3.34 -10.93 7.75
N ARG A 54 -2.80 -11.59 6.73
CA ARG A 54 -1.64 -12.47 6.89
C ARG A 54 -0.37 -11.63 6.92
N VAL A 55 0.19 -11.45 8.12
CA VAL A 55 1.36 -10.59 8.36
C VAL A 55 2.66 -11.34 8.06
N LEU A 56 2.71 -12.63 8.38
CA LEU A 56 3.83 -13.54 8.14
C LEU A 56 3.29 -14.94 7.80
N PRO A 57 4.11 -15.87 7.29
CA PRO A 57 3.77 -17.29 7.31
C PRO A 57 3.33 -17.66 8.74
N PHE A 58 2.14 -18.22 8.89
CA PHE A 58 1.52 -18.64 10.16
C PHE A 58 1.01 -17.53 11.10
N LEU A 59 1.15 -16.25 10.77
CA LEU A 59 0.58 -15.16 11.57
C LEU A 59 -0.55 -14.46 10.82
N THR A 60 -1.77 -14.81 11.17
CA THR A 60 -2.99 -14.16 10.66
C THR A 60 -3.62 -13.34 11.78
N VAL A 61 -3.86 -12.06 11.51
CA VAL A 61 -4.61 -11.17 12.41
C VAL A 61 -6.01 -11.02 11.85
N ALA A 62 -7.01 -11.53 12.57
CA ALA A 62 -8.40 -11.41 12.19
C ALA A 62 -9.06 -10.17 12.81
N GLY A 63 -10.02 -9.60 12.09
CA GLY A 63 -10.84 -8.49 12.55
C GLY A 63 -12.24 -8.52 11.95
N THR A 64 -13.08 -7.63 12.45
CA THR A 64 -14.44 -7.41 11.98
C THR A 64 -14.58 -5.97 11.52
N GLY A 65 -15.39 -5.75 10.50
CA GLY A 65 -15.68 -4.43 9.98
C GLY A 65 -17.15 -4.26 9.64
N VAL A 66 -17.54 -3.01 9.54
CA VAL A 66 -18.87 -2.58 9.12
C VAL A 66 -18.68 -1.48 8.09
N SER A 67 -19.14 -1.71 6.88
CA SER A 67 -19.31 -0.69 5.83
C SER A 67 -20.74 -0.16 5.93
N ALA A 68 -20.93 1.11 6.27
CA ALA A 68 -22.28 1.65 6.57
C ALA A 68 -22.70 2.83 5.70
N GLY A 69 -22.28 2.85 4.45
CA GLY A 69 -23.00 3.69 3.50
C GLY A 69 -22.17 4.07 2.32
N GLU A 70 -22.78 3.87 1.17
CA GLU A 70 -22.39 4.41 -0.10
C GLU A 70 -23.18 5.72 -0.25
N LYS A 71 -22.48 6.81 -0.54
CA LYS A 71 -23.14 8.05 -0.92
C LYS A 71 -22.64 8.48 -2.28
N GLU A 72 -23.54 8.41 -3.24
CA GLU A 72 -23.40 9.10 -4.51
C GLU A 72 -23.91 10.54 -4.34
N ARG A 73 -23.15 11.48 -4.89
CA ARG A 73 -23.51 12.89 -4.92
C ARG A 73 -23.93 13.28 -6.33
N PRO A 74 -24.73 14.35 -6.49
CA PRO A 74 -25.11 14.86 -7.81
C PRO A 74 -23.90 15.26 -8.68
N ASP A 75 -22.75 15.53 -8.07
CA ASP A 75 -21.48 15.85 -8.76
C ASP A 75 -20.71 14.59 -9.24
N GLY A 76 -21.30 13.40 -9.13
CA GLY A 76 -20.67 12.13 -9.48
C GLY A 76 -19.67 11.60 -8.45
N THR A 77 -19.43 12.33 -7.36
CA THR A 77 -18.55 11.86 -6.28
C THR A 77 -19.21 10.70 -5.54
N ARG A 78 -18.50 9.57 -5.44
CA ARG A 78 -18.89 8.46 -4.57
C ARG A 78 -18.06 8.46 -3.29
N THR A 79 -18.68 8.08 -2.18
CA THR A 79 -17.98 7.90 -0.89
C THR A 79 -18.44 6.60 -0.26
N SER A 80 -17.48 5.78 0.17
CA SER A 80 -17.73 4.56 0.94
C SER A 80 -17.06 4.72 2.31
N ALA A 81 -17.82 4.55 3.39
CA ALA A 81 -17.32 4.70 4.75
C ALA A 81 -17.35 3.36 5.49
N LEU A 82 -16.26 3.05 6.17
CA LEU A 82 -16.08 1.79 6.88
C LEU A 82 -15.52 2.03 8.28
N ARG A 83 -15.94 1.17 9.20
CA ARG A 83 -15.38 1.03 10.55
C ARG A 83 -14.84 -0.39 10.67
N PHE A 84 -13.74 -0.54 11.39
CA PHE A 84 -13.12 -1.84 11.62
C PHE A 84 -12.62 -1.93 13.04
N ALA A 85 -12.65 -3.13 13.59
CA ALA A 85 -12.10 -3.47 14.88
C ALA A 85 -11.37 -4.81 14.74
N SER A 86 -10.37 -5.04 15.57
CA SER A 86 -9.77 -6.36 15.68
C SER A 86 -9.80 -6.79 17.15
N PRO A 87 -10.50 -7.88 17.48
CA PRO A 87 -10.45 -8.44 18.83
C PRO A 87 -9.14 -9.20 19.09
N HIS A 88 -8.36 -9.50 18.04
CA HIS A 88 -7.18 -10.36 18.11
C HIS A 88 -6.11 -9.78 19.05
N PRO A 89 -5.56 -10.57 20.00
CA PRO A 89 -4.66 -10.06 21.04
C PRO A 89 -3.34 -9.52 20.49
N LEU A 90 -2.87 -10.07 19.36
CA LEU A 90 -1.66 -9.61 18.66
C LEU A 90 -1.91 -8.41 17.75
N SER A 91 -3.16 -7.99 17.55
CA SER A 91 -3.43 -6.79 16.77
C SER A 91 -3.04 -5.55 17.56
N LEU A 92 -2.09 -4.77 17.05
CA LEU A 92 -1.84 -3.44 17.58
C LEU A 92 -3.07 -2.53 17.39
N LEU A 93 -3.93 -2.81 16.43
CA LEU A 93 -5.09 -2.00 16.11
C LEU A 93 -6.32 -2.45 16.90
N ALA A 94 -6.83 -1.59 17.77
CA ALA A 94 -8.04 -1.87 18.55
C ALA A 94 -9.30 -1.67 17.71
N GLU A 95 -9.46 -0.44 17.24
CA GLU A 95 -10.59 0.03 16.44
C GLU A 95 -10.11 1.16 15.52
N GLY A 96 -10.73 1.30 14.37
CA GLY A 96 -10.45 2.33 13.40
C GLY A 96 -11.66 2.64 12.55
N SER A 97 -11.64 3.85 11.99
CA SER A 97 -12.65 4.32 11.06
C SER A 97 -11.96 4.94 9.86
N GLY A 98 -12.52 4.71 8.68
CA GLY A 98 -11.96 5.16 7.43
C GLY A 98 -13.02 5.41 6.38
N TYR A 99 -12.65 6.14 5.36
CA TYR A 99 -13.48 6.33 4.20
C TYR A 99 -12.64 6.32 2.94
N TRP A 100 -13.29 5.94 1.86
CA TRP A 100 -12.84 6.06 0.49
C TRP A 100 -13.69 7.10 -0.22
N ARG A 101 -13.06 7.91 -1.06
CA ARG A 101 -13.75 8.90 -1.87
C ARG A 101 -13.22 8.81 -3.30
N TYR A 102 -14.16 8.83 -4.23
CA TYR A 102 -13.96 8.73 -5.66
C TYR A 102 -14.45 10.04 -6.25
N ILE A 103 -13.51 10.88 -6.69
CA ILE A 103 -13.83 12.20 -7.25
C ILE A 103 -13.50 12.15 -8.74
N PRO A 104 -14.49 12.27 -9.65
CA PRO A 104 -14.23 12.45 -11.07
C PRO A 104 -13.25 13.60 -11.33
N ASP A 105 -12.23 13.38 -12.15
CA ASP A 105 -11.16 14.34 -12.44
C ASP A 105 -10.69 14.19 -13.90
N GLY A 106 -11.44 14.81 -14.83
CA GLY A 106 -11.13 14.79 -16.26
C GLY A 106 -11.21 13.38 -16.85
N ASP A 107 -10.06 12.87 -17.31
CA ASP A 107 -9.88 11.55 -17.93
C ASP A 107 -9.70 10.40 -16.91
N GLY A 108 -9.96 10.66 -15.63
CA GLY A 108 -9.81 9.66 -14.58
C GLY A 108 -10.50 10.04 -13.28
N VAL A 109 -10.05 9.39 -12.21
CA VAL A 109 -10.63 9.53 -10.86
C VAL A 109 -9.51 9.81 -9.86
N ARG A 110 -9.73 10.80 -8.99
CA ARG A 110 -8.95 10.95 -7.77
C ARG A 110 -9.52 10.03 -6.71
N PHE A 111 -8.80 8.95 -6.46
CA PHE A 111 -9.12 7.97 -5.45
C PHE A 111 -8.36 8.28 -4.17
N LEU A 112 -9.07 8.59 -3.10
CA LEU A 112 -8.45 8.92 -1.83
C LEU A 112 -9.04 8.14 -0.67
N THR A 113 -8.22 7.93 0.35
CA THR A 113 -8.64 7.43 1.64
C THR A 113 -8.13 8.30 2.76
N GLY A 114 -9.00 8.52 3.74
CA GLY A 114 -8.65 9.04 5.04
C GLY A 114 -9.08 8.05 6.11
N TYR A 115 -8.18 7.65 7.00
CA TYR A 115 -8.55 6.80 8.13
C TYR A 115 -7.68 7.06 9.36
N ASP A 116 -8.25 6.85 10.54
CA ASP A 116 -7.50 6.85 11.79
C ASP A 116 -7.89 5.61 12.60
N TYR A 117 -7.01 5.21 13.50
CA TYR A 117 -7.23 4.04 14.36
C TYR A 117 -6.53 4.22 15.69
N ARG A 118 -7.08 3.56 16.70
CA ARG A 118 -6.56 3.56 18.06
C ARG A 118 -5.62 2.37 18.27
N PRO A 119 -4.34 2.60 18.61
CA PRO A 119 -3.44 1.52 18.97
C PRO A 119 -3.78 0.92 20.35
N ARG A 120 -3.43 -0.35 20.55
CA ARG A 120 -3.47 -1.09 21.83
C ARG A 120 -2.20 -0.84 22.65
N TRP A 121 -2.14 -1.42 23.85
CA TRP A 121 -0.94 -1.44 24.73
C TRP A 121 -0.44 -0.07 25.24
N GLY A 122 -1.36 0.89 25.39
CA GLY A 122 -1.08 2.17 26.04
C GLY A 122 0.09 2.93 25.40
N ARG A 123 1.04 3.39 26.22
CA ARG A 123 2.17 4.22 25.77
C ARG A 123 3.12 3.47 24.84
N PHE A 124 3.39 2.20 25.12
CA PHE A 124 4.28 1.39 24.28
C PHE A 124 3.70 1.24 22.86
N GLY A 125 2.42 0.87 22.76
CA GLY A 125 1.77 0.76 21.47
C GLY A 125 1.63 2.10 20.75
N ALA A 126 1.49 3.22 21.46
CA ALA A 126 1.51 4.55 20.85
C ALA A 126 2.89 4.91 20.23
N VAL A 127 3.99 4.51 20.87
CA VAL A 127 5.35 4.72 20.34
C VAL A 127 5.59 3.81 19.13
N ALA A 128 5.26 2.53 19.24
CA ALA A 128 5.35 1.58 18.12
C ALA A 128 4.47 2.00 16.94
N ASP A 129 3.26 2.51 17.21
CA ASP A 129 2.37 3.02 16.16
C ASP A 129 3.00 4.20 15.44
N ARG A 130 3.52 5.18 16.18
CA ARG A 130 4.07 6.41 15.60
C ARG A 130 5.27 6.15 14.70
N TRP A 131 6.19 5.27 15.11
CA TRP A 131 7.47 5.11 14.44
C TRP A 131 7.52 3.95 13.44
N LEU A 132 6.66 2.94 13.60
CA LEU A 132 6.70 1.75 12.76
C LEU A 132 5.37 1.50 12.07
N PHE A 133 4.30 1.29 12.84
CA PHE A 133 3.06 0.76 12.29
C PHE A 133 2.33 1.76 11.39
N ARG A 134 2.19 3.01 11.82
CA ARG A 134 1.51 4.06 11.03
C ARG A 134 2.25 4.40 9.74
N PRO A 135 3.59 4.59 9.73
CA PRO A 135 4.36 4.71 8.49
C PRO A 135 4.19 3.50 7.56
N LEU A 136 4.21 2.28 8.10
CA LEU A 136 4.04 1.05 7.32
C LEU A 136 2.62 0.90 6.74
N MET A 137 1.59 1.20 7.53
CA MET A 137 0.20 1.23 7.08
C MET A 137 -0.03 2.27 6.00
N GLY A 138 0.58 3.44 6.15
CA GLY A 138 0.68 4.42 5.08
C GLY A 138 1.32 3.77 3.85
N TRP A 139 2.56 3.32 3.95
CA TRP A 139 3.32 2.67 2.86
C TRP A 139 2.47 1.63 2.11
N ALA A 140 1.92 0.65 2.83
CA ALA A 140 1.11 -0.43 2.30
C ALA A 140 -0.15 0.07 1.58
N THR A 141 -0.84 1.07 2.13
CA THR A 141 -2.04 1.66 1.50
C THR A 141 -1.70 2.26 0.13
N ALA A 142 -0.63 3.06 0.03
CA ALA A 142 -0.27 3.65 -1.26
C ALA A 142 0.29 2.63 -2.24
N TRP A 143 1.08 1.66 -1.78
CA TRP A 143 1.55 0.59 -2.65
C TRP A 143 0.36 -0.17 -3.25
N SER A 144 -0.67 -0.43 -2.44
CA SER A 144 -1.92 -1.07 -2.86
C SER A 144 -2.68 -0.21 -3.88
N PHE A 145 -2.76 1.10 -3.65
CA PHE A 145 -3.40 2.03 -4.59
C PHE A 145 -2.66 2.08 -5.94
N ASP A 146 -1.32 2.12 -5.93
CA ASP A 146 -0.56 2.11 -7.18
C ASP A 146 -0.67 0.75 -7.90
N ARG A 147 -0.76 -0.36 -7.15
CA ARG A 147 -1.02 -1.68 -7.74
C ARG A 147 -2.40 -1.76 -8.40
N LEU A 148 -3.44 -1.21 -7.75
CA LEU A 148 -4.77 -1.09 -8.33
C LEU A 148 -4.75 -0.19 -9.58
N ARG A 149 -4.01 0.93 -9.53
CA ARG A 149 -3.81 1.82 -10.67
C ARG A 149 -3.17 1.09 -11.85
N LEU A 150 -2.12 0.29 -11.63
CA LEU A 150 -1.47 -0.49 -12.70
C LEU A 150 -2.42 -1.50 -13.33
N TRP A 151 -3.33 -2.06 -12.54
CA TRP A 151 -4.33 -2.97 -13.06
C TRP A 151 -5.35 -2.26 -13.95
N LEU A 152 -5.90 -1.14 -13.48
CA LEU A 152 -6.89 -0.37 -14.21
C LEU A 152 -6.31 0.33 -15.44
N GLU A 153 -5.14 0.96 -15.33
CA GLU A 153 -4.56 1.77 -16.42
C GLU A 153 -3.80 0.95 -17.47
N ARG A 154 -3.29 -0.22 -17.10
CA ARG A 154 -2.36 -1.00 -17.95
C ARG A 154 -2.75 -2.46 -18.11
N GLY A 155 -3.85 -2.90 -17.50
CA GLY A 155 -4.26 -4.30 -17.50
C GLY A 155 -3.30 -5.24 -16.76
N ILE A 156 -2.34 -4.70 -15.98
CA ILE A 156 -1.38 -5.53 -15.24
C ILE A 156 -2.08 -6.10 -14.02
N THR A 157 -2.40 -7.39 -14.05
CA THR A 157 -3.10 -8.02 -12.92
C THR A 157 -2.32 -7.83 -11.61
N PRO A 158 -3.01 -7.76 -10.46
CA PRO A 158 -2.35 -7.56 -9.18
C PRO A 158 -1.27 -8.62 -8.92
N GLU A 159 -1.48 -9.86 -9.30
CA GLU A 159 -0.53 -10.97 -9.12
C GLU A 159 0.73 -10.74 -9.97
N ARG A 160 0.58 -10.27 -11.21
CA ARG A 160 1.70 -9.93 -12.08
C ARG A 160 2.46 -8.71 -11.55
N ALA A 161 1.76 -7.69 -11.08
CA ALA A 161 2.37 -6.50 -10.48
C ALA A 161 3.21 -6.87 -9.24
N LEU A 162 2.74 -7.82 -8.42
CA LEU A 162 3.50 -8.36 -7.29
C LEU A 162 4.76 -9.11 -7.76
N ARG A 163 4.66 -9.97 -8.78
CA ARG A 163 5.82 -10.66 -9.35
C ARG A 163 6.86 -9.69 -9.91
N ASN A 164 6.43 -8.64 -10.60
CA ASN A 164 7.32 -7.58 -11.09
C ASN A 164 8.07 -6.91 -9.93
N TRP A 165 7.36 -6.59 -8.84
CA TRP A 165 7.95 -5.98 -7.66
C TRP A 165 8.98 -6.90 -6.99
N LEU A 166 8.66 -8.19 -6.82
CA LEU A 166 9.58 -9.17 -6.26
C LEU A 166 10.82 -9.38 -7.14
N ALA A 167 10.63 -9.48 -8.46
CA ALA A 167 11.73 -9.62 -9.41
C ALA A 167 12.64 -8.39 -9.39
N GLU A 168 12.08 -7.18 -9.38
CA GLU A 168 12.85 -5.95 -9.30
C GLU A 168 13.62 -5.85 -7.98
N LEU A 169 13.00 -6.23 -6.86
CA LEU A 169 13.66 -6.28 -5.56
C LEU A 169 14.80 -7.30 -5.53
N ALA A 170 14.60 -8.49 -6.11
CA ALA A 170 15.62 -9.52 -6.20
C ALA A 170 16.83 -9.07 -7.03
N VAL A 171 16.58 -8.43 -8.18
CA VAL A 171 17.65 -7.86 -9.02
C VAL A 171 18.41 -6.77 -8.26
N ARG A 172 17.71 -5.85 -7.59
CA ARG A 172 18.36 -4.81 -6.78
C ARG A 172 19.20 -5.41 -5.65
N ALA A 173 18.67 -6.41 -4.94
CA ALA A 173 19.39 -7.09 -3.87
C ALA A 173 20.64 -7.80 -4.40
N LEU A 174 20.55 -8.46 -5.56
CA LEU A 174 21.69 -9.11 -6.20
C LEU A 174 22.76 -8.07 -6.61
N VAL A 175 22.36 -6.96 -7.23
CA VAL A 175 23.29 -5.87 -7.60
C VAL A 175 23.97 -5.29 -6.37
N LEU A 176 23.26 -5.11 -5.25
CA LEU A 176 23.85 -4.65 -4.00
C LEU A 176 24.83 -5.66 -3.42
N ALA A 177 24.46 -6.94 -3.38
CA ALA A 177 25.33 -7.99 -2.88
C ALA A 177 26.63 -8.09 -3.70
N LEU A 178 26.51 -8.10 -5.04
CA LEU A 178 27.65 -8.16 -5.95
C LEU A 178 28.48 -6.87 -5.92
N GLY A 179 27.84 -5.71 -5.83
CA GLY A 179 28.53 -4.42 -5.71
C GLY A 179 29.33 -4.32 -4.43
N CYS A 180 28.75 -4.70 -3.29
CA CYS A 180 29.43 -4.71 -1.99
C CYS A 180 30.54 -5.77 -1.92
N ALA A 181 30.32 -6.97 -2.46
CA ALA A 181 31.33 -8.03 -2.50
C ALA A 181 32.49 -7.68 -3.45
N GLY A 182 32.19 -7.06 -4.60
CA GLY A 182 33.18 -6.60 -5.59
C GLY A 182 34.15 -5.55 -5.04
N LEU A 183 33.72 -4.75 -4.05
CA LEU A 183 34.59 -3.80 -3.35
C LEU A 183 35.65 -4.48 -2.47
N GLY A 184 35.50 -5.77 -2.15
CA GLY A 184 36.45 -6.54 -1.34
C GLY A 184 37.38 -7.48 -2.12
N LEU A 185 37.35 -7.43 -3.45
CA LEU A 185 38.06 -8.37 -4.35
C LEU A 185 39.45 -7.88 -4.78
N GLU A 186 40.20 -7.23 -3.88
CA GLU A 186 41.55 -6.70 -4.17
C GLU A 186 42.50 -7.79 -4.70
N SER A 187 42.42 -9.01 -4.16
CA SER A 187 43.27 -10.14 -4.54
C SER A 187 43.07 -10.62 -5.98
N ALA A 188 41.89 -10.39 -6.58
CA ALA A 188 41.60 -10.81 -7.95
C ALA A 188 42.11 -9.82 -9.01
N VAL A 189 42.44 -8.59 -8.63
CA VAL A 189 42.93 -7.54 -9.52
C VAL A 189 44.28 -7.91 -10.15
N HIS A 190 45.12 -8.63 -9.40
CA HIS A 190 46.43 -9.10 -9.89
C HIS A 190 46.34 -10.09 -11.06
N LEU A 191 45.19 -10.75 -11.25
CA LEU A 191 44.97 -11.69 -12.35
C LEU A 191 44.90 -10.99 -13.73
N PHE A 192 44.74 -9.68 -13.75
CA PHE A 192 44.63 -8.87 -14.99
C PHE A 192 45.98 -8.35 -15.51
N GLY A 193 47.11 -8.76 -14.91
CA GLY A 193 48.46 -8.45 -15.39
C GLY A 193 48.70 -6.95 -15.58
N ALA A 194 49.07 -6.54 -16.79
CA ALA A 194 49.36 -5.13 -17.13
C ALA A 194 48.16 -4.18 -16.96
N LEU A 195 46.93 -4.70 -16.96
CA LEU A 195 45.71 -3.92 -16.77
C LEU A 195 45.31 -3.75 -15.29
N ALA A 196 46.02 -4.42 -14.36
CA ALA A 196 45.69 -4.42 -12.94
C ALA A 196 45.48 -3.01 -12.34
N PRO A 197 46.31 -1.97 -12.63
CA PRO A 197 46.09 -0.63 -12.10
C PRO A 197 44.79 0.03 -12.59
N ALA A 198 44.44 -0.19 -13.86
CA ALA A 198 43.20 0.33 -14.43
C ALA A 198 41.98 -0.38 -13.85
N VAL A 199 42.05 -1.70 -13.67
CA VAL A 199 40.98 -2.51 -13.05
C VAL A 199 40.81 -2.15 -11.57
N ALA A 200 41.90 -1.90 -10.83
CA ALA A 200 41.88 -1.48 -9.43
C ALA A 200 41.07 -0.19 -9.22
N TYR A 201 41.12 0.74 -10.19
CA TYR A 201 40.38 1.99 -10.12
C TYR A 201 38.95 1.87 -10.66
N LEU A 202 38.77 1.23 -11.81
CA LEU A 202 37.48 1.17 -12.50
C LEU A 202 36.47 0.26 -11.81
N LEU A 203 36.91 -0.87 -11.24
CA LEU A 203 36.00 -1.84 -10.63
C LEU A 203 35.27 -1.29 -9.40
N PRO A 204 35.93 -0.67 -8.41
CA PRO A 204 35.23 -0.04 -7.27
C PRO A 204 34.29 1.07 -7.69
N LEU A 205 34.67 1.87 -8.69
CA LEU A 205 33.82 2.92 -9.24
C LEU A 205 32.54 2.35 -9.86
N LEU A 206 32.65 1.30 -10.68
CA LEU A 206 31.50 0.62 -11.27
C LEU A 206 30.62 -0.03 -10.21
N CYS A 207 31.21 -0.68 -9.19
CA CYS A 207 30.49 -1.22 -8.04
C CYS A 207 29.72 -0.13 -7.28
N ALA A 208 30.35 1.01 -7.01
CA ALA A 208 29.72 2.13 -6.32
C ALA A 208 28.56 2.73 -7.15
N VAL A 209 28.73 2.89 -8.46
CA VAL A 209 27.67 3.34 -9.37
C VAL A 209 26.51 2.33 -9.41
N ALA A 210 26.81 1.03 -9.47
CA ALA A 210 25.80 -0.02 -9.47
C ALA A 210 25.00 -0.05 -8.16
N VAL A 211 25.68 0.08 -7.02
CA VAL A 211 25.05 0.19 -5.69
C VAL A 211 24.15 1.44 -5.62
N ALA A 212 24.65 2.60 -6.06
CA ALA A 212 23.87 3.82 -6.09
C ALA A 212 22.63 3.68 -6.99
N ALA A 213 22.78 3.09 -8.17
CA ALA A 213 21.66 2.82 -9.07
C ALA A 213 20.64 1.88 -8.41
N ALA A 214 21.07 0.78 -7.78
CA ALA A 214 20.17 -0.15 -7.11
C ALA A 214 19.39 0.49 -5.94
N LEU A 215 19.98 1.44 -5.22
CA LEU A 215 19.32 2.15 -4.10
C LEU A 215 18.37 3.26 -4.58
N PHE A 216 18.77 4.05 -5.58
CA PHE A 216 18.12 5.33 -5.90
C PHE A 216 17.32 5.32 -7.20
N ALA A 217 17.57 4.35 -8.10
CA ALA A 217 16.83 4.28 -9.36
C ALA A 217 15.33 4.15 -9.11
N ALA A 218 14.54 4.80 -9.96
CA ALA A 218 13.10 4.74 -9.88
C ALA A 218 12.55 3.32 -10.08
N PRO A 219 11.50 2.91 -9.34
CA PRO A 219 10.80 1.68 -9.63
C PRO A 219 10.27 1.67 -11.05
N LEU A 220 10.34 0.50 -11.70
CA LEU A 220 9.90 0.35 -13.07
C LEU A 220 8.43 0.77 -13.23
N PRO A 221 8.03 1.27 -14.41
CA PRO A 221 6.64 1.69 -14.66
C PRO A 221 5.59 0.59 -14.44
N THR A 222 6.00 -0.67 -14.48
CA THR A 222 5.16 -1.88 -14.28
C THR A 222 5.23 -2.44 -12.87
N THR A 223 5.98 -1.80 -11.97
CA THR A 223 6.17 -2.19 -10.58
C THR A 223 5.41 -1.23 -9.67
N PRO A 224 4.57 -1.71 -8.73
CA PRO A 224 3.92 -0.85 -7.76
C PRO A 224 4.92 -0.07 -6.90
N ALA A 225 4.63 1.21 -6.66
CA ALA A 225 5.49 2.10 -5.90
C ALA A 225 4.68 3.09 -5.05
N SER A 226 4.79 2.97 -3.73
CA SER A 226 4.07 3.82 -2.76
C SER A 226 4.33 5.33 -2.92
N ARG A 227 5.47 5.70 -3.52
CA ARG A 227 5.90 7.08 -3.74
C ARG A 227 5.15 7.79 -4.88
N ARG A 228 4.35 7.06 -5.67
CA ARG A 228 3.48 7.62 -6.72
C ARG A 228 2.15 8.16 -6.17
N CYS A 229 1.84 7.90 -4.91
CA CYS A 229 0.64 8.41 -4.25
C CYS A 229 0.96 9.59 -3.34
N LEU A 230 0.01 10.53 -3.24
CA LEU A 230 0.09 11.66 -2.34
C LEU A 230 -0.21 11.23 -0.91
N ARG A 231 0.54 11.77 0.05
CA ARG A 231 0.43 11.48 1.49
C ARG A 231 -0.13 12.62 2.31
N ARG A 232 -0.20 13.79 1.70
CA ARG A 232 -0.75 15.01 2.28
C ARG A 232 -1.80 15.52 1.33
N PRO A 233 -2.96 15.92 1.84
CA PRO A 233 -4.01 16.41 0.99
C PRO A 233 -3.59 17.79 0.42
N PRO A 234 -3.77 18.04 -0.88
CA PRO A 234 -3.44 19.32 -1.49
C PRO A 234 -4.35 20.45 -1.00
N THR A 235 -5.56 20.12 -0.56
CA THR A 235 -6.55 21.02 0.04
C THR A 235 -7.08 20.40 1.34
N ARG A 236 -7.62 21.19 2.28
CA ARG A 236 -8.23 20.59 3.50
C ARG A 236 -9.33 19.59 3.12
N VAL A 237 -9.16 18.32 3.51
CA VAL A 237 -10.17 17.27 3.32
C VAL A 237 -10.87 17.02 4.65
N HIS A 238 -12.20 17.20 4.67
CA HIS A 238 -13.03 16.87 5.81
C HIS A 238 -13.53 15.42 5.75
N ALA A 239 -13.50 14.74 6.89
CA ALA A 239 -14.13 13.45 7.07
C ALA A 239 -15.62 13.54 6.68
N PRO A 240 -16.12 12.60 5.86
CA PRO A 240 -17.50 12.65 5.39
C PRO A 240 -18.49 12.42 6.55
N ARG A 241 -19.67 13.04 6.48
CA ARG A 241 -20.72 12.89 7.51
C ARG A 241 -21.15 11.43 7.73
N VAL A 242 -21.07 10.59 6.70
CA VAL A 242 -21.35 9.15 6.78
C VAL A 242 -20.42 8.44 7.77
N LEU A 243 -19.17 8.90 7.90
CA LEU A 243 -18.24 8.36 8.89
C LEU A 243 -18.66 8.69 10.33
N ARG A 244 -19.24 9.87 10.56
CA ARG A 244 -19.77 10.25 11.88
C ARG A 244 -21.00 9.43 12.27
N ALA A 245 -21.84 9.08 11.31
CA ALA A 245 -22.98 8.19 11.55
C ALA A 245 -22.51 6.80 12.03
N LEU A 246 -21.38 6.32 11.51
CA LEU A 246 -20.71 5.08 11.94
C LEU A 246 -20.10 5.14 13.34
N GLU A 247 -19.64 6.30 13.79
CA GLU A 247 -19.10 6.47 15.15
C GLU A 247 -20.20 6.35 16.21
N ASN A 248 -21.44 6.71 15.87
CA ASN A 248 -22.61 6.69 16.75
C ASN A 248 -23.29 5.32 16.84
N LEU A 249 -23.02 4.41 15.89
CA LEU A 249 -23.41 3.00 15.97
C LEU A 249 -22.45 2.31 16.96
N ARG A 250 -22.81 2.34 18.26
CA ARG A 250 -22.15 1.56 19.33
C ARG A 250 -22.81 0.21 19.48
#